data_AF-A0A8I1S5C4-F1
#
_entry.id   AF-A0A8I1S5C4-F1
#
_cell.length_a   1.000
_cell.length_b   1.000
_cell.length_c   1.000
_cell.angle_alpha   90.00
_cell.angle_beta   90.00
_cell.angle_gamma   90.00
#
_symmetry.space_group_name_H-M   'P 1'
#
loop_
_entity.id
_entity.type
_entity.pdbx_description
1 polymer ?
#
loop_
_entity_poly.entity_id
_entity_poly.type
_entity_poly.pdbx_seq_one_letter_code
_entity_poly.pdbx_strand_id
1 'polypeptide(L)'
;MSGILLARRAGGFKTGIVLPNIGDAWLGGFYAGLMDPTQAGAVPANDANQGGKPYALIDLGASAENSSVQYKTTNDSAPAACSTVWDGLGATQAMISAGSAYPAAQYAAGVTVPSDGASQAYIPAMWELLALYWQFKPFTDSNYLTAETGSTFPGGSVTQGYDPVASPQRPAFTSSVPGQTNLTAWKTGGAQAFQISYYWTATEFSAANAWLLYFTTSSPGRLYRYGKFNSTRLRLVRRIEL
;
A
#
# COMPACT_ATOMS: atom_id res chain seq x y z
N MET A 1 21.04 18.17 3.64
CA MET A 1 20.29 19.34 4.14
C MET A 1 19.00 18.81 4.72
N SER A 2 18.79 18.95 6.03
CA SER A 2 17.65 18.38 6.75
C SER A 2 16.39 19.19 6.41
N GLY A 3 15.38 18.55 5.85
CA GLY A 3 14.08 19.18 5.59
C GLY A 3 13.24 19.25 6.86
N ILE A 4 13.27 20.39 7.56
CA ILE A 4 12.22 20.77 8.50
C ILE A 4 11.22 21.65 7.74
N LEU A 5 9.99 21.14 7.59
CA LEU A 5 8.77 21.96 7.57
C LEU A 5 7.54 21.05 7.75
N LEU A 6 7.10 20.82 8.99
CA LEU A 6 5.71 20.46 9.24
C LEU A 6 4.97 21.70 9.73
N ALA A 7 4.25 22.35 8.80
CA ALA A 7 3.23 23.32 9.16
C ALA A 7 2.06 22.57 9.83
N ARG A 8 1.72 23.00 11.04
CA ARG A 8 0.69 22.45 11.93
C ARG A 8 -0.69 22.34 11.25
N ARG A 9 -1.39 21.22 11.49
CA ARG A 9 -2.83 21.21 11.81
C ARG A 9 -3.10 20.24 12.96
N ALA A 10 -4.14 20.56 13.74
CA ALA A 10 -4.47 19.95 15.02
C ALA A 10 -4.79 18.45 14.88
N GLY A 11 -3.88 17.63 15.39
CA GLY A 11 -3.92 16.17 15.36
C GLY A 11 -2.51 15.68 15.67
N GLY A 12 -2.20 15.57 16.96
CA GLY A 12 -0.83 15.53 17.47
C GLY A 12 -0.05 14.31 17.00
N PHE A 13 1.01 14.54 16.22
CA PHE A 13 2.13 13.62 16.10
C PHE A 13 2.73 13.40 17.50
N LYS A 14 3.08 12.17 17.85
CA LYS A 14 3.94 11.80 18.99
C LYS A 14 5.17 12.68 18.92
N THR A 15 5.33 13.52 19.94
CA THR A 15 6.42 14.48 20.00
C THR A 15 7.76 13.74 19.93
N GLY A 16 8.60 14.09 18.96
CA GLY A 16 9.99 13.59 18.86
C GLY A 16 10.31 12.67 17.68
N ILE A 17 9.36 12.33 16.80
CA ILE A 17 9.66 11.58 15.57
C ILE A 17 10.15 12.55 14.48
N VAL A 18 11.40 12.37 14.03
CA VAL A 18 11.95 13.05 12.85
C VAL A 18 11.78 12.14 11.64
N LEU A 19 11.04 12.60 10.64
CA LEU A 19 10.79 11.85 9.42
C LEU A 19 12.01 11.90 8.49
N PRO A 20 12.47 10.76 7.95
CA PRO A 20 13.53 10.72 6.93
C PRO A 20 13.08 11.31 5.58
N ASN A 21 14.00 11.41 4.62
CA ASN A 21 13.58 11.63 3.23
C ASN A 21 12.99 10.35 2.64
N ILE A 22 12.17 10.49 1.60
CA ILE A 22 11.63 9.35 0.86
C ILE A 22 12.78 8.48 0.34
N GLY A 23 12.74 7.18 0.63
CA GLY A 23 13.77 6.21 0.26
C GLY A 23 14.94 6.08 1.24
N ASP A 24 15.02 6.91 2.29
CA ASP A 24 16.04 6.74 3.33
C ASP A 24 15.71 5.52 4.20
N ALA A 25 16.75 4.77 4.59
CA ALA A 25 16.62 3.61 5.46
C ALA A 25 16.14 4.04 6.86
N TRP A 26 15.07 3.42 7.35
CA TRP A 26 14.44 3.77 8.62
C TRP A 26 13.53 2.64 9.12
N LEU A 27 13.63 2.34 10.42
CA LEU A 27 12.79 1.34 11.10
C LEU A 27 12.69 0.01 10.33
N GLY A 28 13.86 -0.56 9.97
CA GLY A 28 13.96 -1.85 9.27
C GLY A 28 13.51 -1.86 7.81
N GLY A 29 13.19 -0.71 7.22
CA GLY A 29 12.85 -0.58 5.81
C GLY A 29 13.24 0.79 5.26
N PHE A 30 12.43 1.34 4.36
CA PHE A 30 12.65 2.63 3.70
C PHE A 30 11.42 3.51 3.84
N TYR A 31 11.62 4.77 4.23
CA TYR A 31 10.50 5.69 4.41
C TYR A 31 9.79 5.98 3.07
N ALA A 32 8.47 5.79 3.04
CA ALA A 32 7.65 5.88 1.83
C ALA A 32 6.64 7.05 1.86
N GLY A 33 6.60 7.80 2.95
CA GLY A 33 5.76 8.99 3.10
C GLY A 33 4.76 8.89 4.24
N LEU A 34 3.90 9.91 4.32
CA LEU A 34 2.86 10.01 5.33
C LEU A 34 1.50 9.60 4.78
N MET A 35 0.76 8.90 5.61
CA MET A 35 -0.65 8.58 5.43
C MET A 35 -1.43 9.19 6.59
N ASP A 36 -2.55 9.82 6.30
CA ASP A 36 -3.42 10.54 7.22
C ASP A 36 -4.89 10.20 6.89
N PRO A 37 -5.40 9.09 7.45
CA PRO A 37 -6.81 8.70 7.29
C PRO A 37 -7.78 9.61 8.07
N THR A 38 -7.29 10.60 8.82
CA THR A 38 -8.14 11.51 9.60
C THR A 38 -8.69 12.67 8.77
N GLN A 39 -8.21 12.83 7.53
CA GLN A 39 -8.67 13.87 6.63
C GLN A 39 -10.16 13.71 6.32
N ALA A 40 -10.92 14.79 6.53
CA ALA A 40 -12.37 14.77 6.36
C ALA A 40 -12.76 14.34 4.94
N GLY A 41 -13.59 13.30 4.84
CA GLY A 41 -14.06 12.75 3.56
C GLY A 41 -13.02 11.93 2.79
N ALA A 42 -11.83 11.69 3.35
CA ALA A 42 -10.82 10.86 2.70
C ALA A 42 -11.19 9.38 2.72
N VAL A 43 -11.70 8.86 3.85
CA VAL A 43 -12.08 7.45 3.98
C VAL A 43 -13.53 7.24 3.51
N PRO A 44 -13.80 6.26 2.61
CA PRO A 44 -15.16 5.92 2.19
C PRO A 44 -16.02 5.49 3.37
N ALA A 45 -17.30 5.86 3.40
CA ALA A 45 -18.20 5.56 4.51
C ALA A 45 -18.43 4.05 4.75
N ASN A 46 -18.18 3.22 3.74
CA ASN A 46 -18.27 1.76 3.81
C ASN A 46 -16.92 1.08 4.12
N ASP A 47 -15.85 1.84 4.40
CA ASP A 47 -14.60 1.28 4.91
C ASP A 47 -14.81 0.71 6.31
N ALA A 48 -14.29 -0.49 6.54
CA ALA A 48 -14.39 -1.19 7.82
C ALA A 48 -13.63 -0.48 8.95
N ASN A 49 -12.68 0.40 8.62
CA ASN A 49 -11.98 1.22 9.59
C ASN A 49 -12.11 2.72 9.30
N GLN A 50 -12.86 3.41 10.16
CA GLN A 50 -13.08 4.87 10.12
C GLN A 50 -12.20 5.65 11.11
N GLY A 51 -11.45 4.97 11.98
CA GLY A 51 -10.87 5.55 13.21
C GLY A 51 -9.34 5.57 13.25
N GLY A 52 -8.68 5.80 12.12
CA GLY A 52 -7.22 5.80 12.01
C GLY A 52 -6.54 7.03 12.64
N LYS A 53 -5.21 6.94 12.79
CA LYS A 53 -4.34 8.08 13.08
C LYS A 53 -3.37 8.30 11.92
N PRO A 54 -2.76 9.49 11.80
CA PRO A 54 -1.63 9.66 10.89
C PRO A 54 -0.52 8.65 11.20
N TYR A 55 0.13 8.14 10.16
CA TYR A 55 1.26 7.23 10.28
C TYR A 55 2.28 7.45 9.17
N ALA A 56 3.52 7.13 9.47
CA ALA A 56 4.57 7.04 8.47
C ALA A 56 4.60 5.63 7.88
N LEU A 57 4.53 5.52 6.55
CA LEU A 57 4.62 4.27 5.82
C LEU A 57 6.08 3.92 5.53
N ILE A 58 6.43 2.65 5.71
CA ILE A 58 7.79 2.12 5.56
C ILE A 58 7.72 0.94 4.59
N ASP A 59 8.39 1.04 3.46
CA ASP A 59 8.59 -0.04 2.49
C ASP A 59 9.65 -1.02 3.03
N LEU A 60 9.33 -2.31 3.16
CA LEU A 60 10.32 -3.31 3.63
C LEU A 60 11.36 -3.69 2.57
N GLY A 61 11.23 -3.19 1.35
CA GLY A 61 12.21 -3.41 0.30
C GLY A 61 12.06 -4.75 -0.42
N ALA A 62 12.88 -4.93 -1.45
CA ALA A 62 12.82 -6.10 -2.33
C ALA A 62 13.13 -7.43 -1.61
N SER A 63 13.94 -7.38 -0.54
CA SER A 63 14.32 -8.56 0.23
C SER A 63 13.17 -9.18 1.03
N ALA A 64 12.10 -8.42 1.30
CA ALA A 64 10.92 -8.93 1.99
C ALA A 64 9.81 -9.40 1.04
N GLU A 65 9.99 -9.27 -0.29
CA GLU A 65 8.98 -9.67 -1.26
C GLU A 65 8.79 -11.18 -1.32
N ASN A 66 7.57 -11.60 -1.66
CA ASN A 66 7.29 -12.93 -2.19
C ASN A 66 6.82 -12.77 -3.63
N SER A 67 7.30 -13.61 -4.56
CA SER A 67 6.94 -13.48 -5.97
C SER A 67 5.73 -14.29 -6.40
N SER A 68 5.21 -15.19 -5.55
CA SER A 68 4.19 -16.17 -5.92
C SER A 68 3.43 -16.66 -4.69
N VAL A 69 2.44 -15.89 -4.27
CA VAL A 69 1.56 -16.28 -3.17
C VAL A 69 0.11 -15.92 -3.47
N GLN A 70 -0.80 -16.80 -3.06
CA GLN A 70 -2.24 -16.59 -3.18
C GLN A 70 -2.72 -15.62 -2.10
N TYR A 71 -3.66 -14.76 -2.45
CA TYR A 71 -4.36 -13.93 -1.46
C TYR A 71 -5.18 -14.80 -0.50
N LYS A 72 -5.95 -15.75 -1.05
CA LYS A 72 -6.78 -16.70 -0.30
C LYS A 72 -6.94 -18.03 -1.05
N THR A 73 -7.14 -19.13 -0.32
CA THR A 73 -7.33 -20.47 -0.87
C THR A 73 -8.79 -20.86 -1.14
N THR A 74 -9.74 -19.93 -1.05
CA THR A 74 -11.18 -20.15 -1.32
C THR A 74 -11.84 -18.88 -1.89
N ASN A 75 -12.93 -19.03 -2.67
CA ASN A 75 -13.71 -17.92 -3.27
C ASN A 75 -14.92 -17.54 -2.41
N ASP A 76 -14.63 -17.01 -1.24
CA ASP A 76 -15.59 -16.50 -0.27
C ASP A 76 -15.03 -15.23 0.37
N SER A 77 -15.89 -14.47 1.05
CA SER A 77 -15.53 -13.17 1.61
C SER A 77 -14.30 -13.25 2.54
N ALA A 78 -13.43 -12.25 2.43
CA ALA A 78 -12.36 -12.02 3.38
C ALA A 78 -12.95 -11.54 4.72
N PRO A 79 -12.18 -11.49 5.82
CA PRO A 79 -12.64 -10.87 7.05
C PRO A 79 -13.08 -9.43 6.78
N ALA A 80 -14.09 -8.93 7.50
CA ALA A 80 -14.64 -7.59 7.27
C ALA A 80 -13.59 -6.47 7.26
N ALA A 81 -12.52 -6.61 8.06
CA ALA A 81 -11.39 -5.67 8.09
C ALA A 81 -10.65 -5.52 6.74
N CYS A 82 -10.82 -6.46 5.79
CA CYS A 82 -10.25 -6.37 4.45
C CYS A 82 -11.05 -5.43 3.53
N SER A 83 -12.25 -4.99 3.92
CA SER A 83 -12.97 -3.90 3.27
C SER A 83 -12.38 -2.55 3.72
N THR A 84 -11.10 -2.33 3.44
CA THR A 84 -10.40 -1.10 3.78
C THR A 84 -9.47 -0.62 2.67
N VAL A 85 -9.47 0.67 2.38
CA VAL A 85 -8.58 1.27 1.39
C VAL A 85 -7.25 1.73 1.98
N TRP A 86 -7.15 1.87 3.31
CA TRP A 86 -5.96 2.44 3.97
C TRP A 86 -5.38 1.60 5.12
N ASP A 87 -6.13 0.69 5.74
CA ASP A 87 -5.67 -0.05 6.92
C ASP A 87 -5.17 -1.46 6.60
N GLY A 88 -4.08 -1.56 5.83
CA GLY A 88 -3.50 -2.86 5.46
C GLY A 88 -3.05 -3.68 6.67
N LEU A 89 -2.64 -3.02 7.77
CA LEU A 89 -2.22 -3.68 9.00
C LEU A 89 -3.40 -4.41 9.65
N GLY A 90 -4.53 -3.73 9.87
CA GLY A 90 -5.73 -4.34 10.45
C GLY A 90 -6.28 -5.46 9.58
N ALA A 91 -6.33 -5.25 8.25
CA ALA A 91 -6.73 -6.27 7.29
C ALA A 91 -5.82 -7.51 7.36
N THR A 92 -4.50 -7.31 7.36
CA THR A 92 -3.53 -8.42 7.41
C THR A 92 -3.62 -9.17 8.74
N GLN A 93 -3.78 -8.48 9.87
CA GLN A 93 -3.97 -9.13 11.17
C GLN A 93 -5.24 -10.00 11.22
N ALA A 94 -6.34 -9.52 10.61
CA ALA A 94 -7.56 -10.30 10.50
C ALA A 94 -7.37 -11.53 9.60
N MET A 95 -6.65 -11.41 8.49
CA MET A 95 -6.31 -12.55 7.62
C MET A 95 -5.42 -13.58 8.35
N ILE A 96 -4.42 -13.12 9.11
CA ILE A 96 -3.58 -14.00 9.94
C ILE A 96 -4.43 -14.78 10.94
N SER A 97 -5.34 -14.09 11.63
CA SER A 97 -6.24 -14.69 12.62
C SER A 97 -7.23 -15.69 12.00
N ALA A 98 -7.63 -15.46 10.74
CA ALA A 98 -8.45 -16.39 9.97
C ALA A 98 -7.68 -17.63 9.46
N GLY A 99 -6.36 -17.67 9.67
CA GLY A 99 -5.55 -18.87 9.55
C GLY A 99 -4.98 -19.15 8.16
N SER A 100 -4.72 -20.42 7.89
CA SER A 100 -3.97 -20.91 6.72
C SER A 100 -4.65 -20.68 5.38
N ALA A 101 -5.93 -20.30 5.37
CA ALA A 101 -6.66 -19.92 4.17
C ALA A 101 -6.12 -18.64 3.50
N TYR A 102 -5.24 -17.88 4.16
CA TYR A 102 -4.64 -16.63 3.64
C TYR A 102 -3.11 -16.73 3.52
N PRO A 103 -2.57 -17.45 2.50
CA PRO A 103 -1.13 -17.69 2.37
C PRO A 103 -0.30 -16.40 2.36
N ALA A 104 -0.80 -15.35 1.69
CA ALA A 104 -0.14 -14.06 1.65
C ALA A 104 0.04 -13.43 3.05
N ALA A 105 -0.99 -13.52 3.90
CA ALA A 105 -0.95 -12.96 5.24
C ALA A 105 -0.06 -13.79 6.17
N GLN A 106 -0.05 -15.12 6.00
CA GLN A 106 0.85 -16.01 6.73
C GLN A 106 2.32 -15.77 6.33
N TYR A 107 2.59 -15.47 5.05
CA TYR A 107 3.92 -15.04 4.63
C TYR A 107 4.34 -13.75 5.33
N ALA A 108 3.47 -12.73 5.37
CA ALA A 108 3.76 -11.47 6.06
C ALA A 108 4.06 -11.68 7.56
N ALA A 109 3.30 -12.56 8.24
CA ALA A 109 3.54 -12.91 9.64
C ALA A 109 4.89 -13.57 9.91
N GLY A 110 5.46 -14.27 8.91
CA GLY A 110 6.77 -14.92 9.01
C GLY A 110 7.96 -13.98 8.80
N VAL A 111 7.73 -12.75 8.33
CA VAL A 111 8.81 -11.79 8.11
C VAL A 111 9.25 -11.17 9.44
N THR A 112 10.49 -11.46 9.82
CA THR A 112 11.10 -10.89 11.03
C THR A 112 11.44 -9.42 10.80
N VAL A 113 10.99 -8.56 11.71
CA VAL A 113 11.28 -7.12 11.69
C VAL A 113 11.88 -6.67 13.04
N PRO A 114 12.65 -5.57 13.07
CA PRO A 114 13.21 -5.05 14.32
C PRO A 114 12.15 -4.65 15.35
N SER A 115 12.50 -4.75 16.64
CA SER A 115 11.68 -4.22 17.75
C SER A 115 12.00 -2.74 17.99
N ASP A 116 11.57 -1.90 17.06
CA ASP A 116 11.89 -0.47 16.98
C ASP A 116 10.67 0.45 17.18
N GLY A 117 9.54 -0.13 17.59
CA GLY A 117 8.29 0.58 17.83
C GLY A 117 7.40 0.75 16.59
N ALA A 118 7.87 0.40 15.38
CA ALA A 118 6.99 0.24 14.23
C ALA A 118 6.21 -1.08 14.28
N SER A 119 5.14 -1.17 13.48
CA SER A 119 4.31 -2.37 13.37
C SER A 119 5.09 -3.61 12.93
N GLN A 120 4.49 -4.79 13.03
CA GLN A 120 4.95 -5.96 12.28
C GLN A 120 4.84 -5.71 10.75
N ALA A 121 5.45 -6.59 9.96
CA ALA A 121 5.26 -6.58 8.50
C ALA A 121 3.80 -6.89 8.14
N TYR A 122 3.26 -6.21 7.14
CA TYR A 122 1.90 -6.44 6.67
C TYR A 122 1.75 -6.18 5.17
N ILE A 123 0.65 -6.69 4.60
CA ILE A 123 0.29 -6.45 3.21
C ILE A 123 -0.37 -5.06 3.13
N PRO A 124 0.12 -4.12 2.32
CA PRO A 124 -0.47 -2.79 2.24
C PRO A 124 -1.92 -2.84 1.73
N ALA A 125 -2.78 -1.96 2.20
CA ALA A 125 -4.07 -1.68 1.56
C ALA A 125 -3.86 -0.95 0.22
N MET A 126 -4.94 -0.76 -0.55
CA MET A 126 -4.90 -0.10 -1.86
C MET A 126 -4.12 1.21 -1.86
N TRP A 127 -4.45 2.12 -0.96
CA TRP A 127 -3.83 3.45 -0.92
C TRP A 127 -2.42 3.43 -0.35
N GLU A 128 -2.09 2.49 0.54
CA GLU A 128 -0.70 2.27 0.97
C GLU A 128 0.18 1.74 -0.17
N LEU A 129 -0.31 0.80 -0.97
CA LEU A 129 0.45 0.29 -2.12
C LEU A 129 0.56 1.34 -3.24
N LEU A 130 -0.51 2.12 -3.43
CA LEU A 130 -0.51 3.25 -4.35
C LEU A 130 0.49 4.33 -3.92
N ALA A 131 0.66 4.54 -2.61
CA ALA A 131 1.69 5.41 -2.08
C ALA A 131 3.10 4.97 -2.51
N LEU A 132 3.37 3.66 -2.47
CA LEU A 132 4.65 3.14 -2.96
C LEU A 132 4.83 3.40 -4.46
N TYR A 133 3.78 3.18 -5.27
CA TYR A 133 3.86 3.46 -6.72
C TYR A 133 4.15 4.94 -7.01
N TRP A 134 3.52 5.87 -6.28
CA TRP A 134 3.77 7.30 -6.42
C TRP A 134 5.23 7.69 -6.16
N GLN A 135 5.88 7.07 -5.17
CA GLN A 135 7.26 7.40 -4.82
C GLN A 135 8.29 6.62 -5.65
N PHE A 136 7.95 5.39 -6.02
CA PHE A 136 8.92 4.36 -6.41
C PHE A 136 8.62 3.72 -7.77
N LYS A 137 7.80 4.35 -8.62
CA LYS A 137 7.56 3.89 -9.99
C LYS A 137 8.90 3.63 -10.71
N PRO A 138 9.18 2.38 -11.13
CA PRO A 138 10.54 1.98 -11.55
C PRO A 138 10.84 2.23 -13.03
N PHE A 139 9.85 2.56 -13.86
CA PHE A 139 9.97 2.70 -15.32
C PHE A 139 9.30 4.00 -15.81
N THR A 140 9.51 4.34 -17.08
CA THR A 140 9.09 5.61 -17.70
C THR A 140 7.74 5.54 -18.41
N ASP A 141 7.14 4.37 -18.55
CA ASP A 141 5.88 4.16 -19.27
C ASP A 141 4.73 5.02 -18.72
N SER A 142 3.82 5.44 -19.59
CA SER A 142 2.68 6.29 -19.24
C SER A 142 1.73 5.60 -18.26
N ASN A 143 1.22 6.33 -17.26
CA ASN A 143 0.26 5.75 -16.32
C ASN A 143 -1.06 5.39 -17.00
N TYR A 144 -1.70 4.34 -16.49
CA TYR A 144 -3.04 3.94 -16.87
C TYR A 144 -4.07 4.87 -16.23
N LEU A 145 -4.99 5.41 -17.03
CA LEU A 145 -5.90 6.49 -16.59
C LEU A 145 -7.35 6.05 -16.43
N THR A 146 -7.73 4.91 -17.01
CA THR A 146 -9.12 4.47 -16.98
C THR A 146 -9.49 3.95 -15.60
N ALA A 147 -10.54 4.53 -15.03
CA ALA A 147 -11.06 4.12 -13.73
C ALA A 147 -11.54 2.66 -13.77
N GLU A 148 -11.33 1.94 -12.67
CA GLU A 148 -11.85 0.58 -12.52
C GLU A 148 -13.28 0.62 -11.98
N THR A 149 -14.20 -0.06 -12.63
CA THR A 149 -15.63 -0.04 -12.29
C THR A 149 -16.14 -1.38 -11.78
N GLY A 150 -17.30 -1.36 -11.11
CA GLY A 150 -17.99 -2.58 -10.69
C GLY A 150 -17.40 -3.24 -9.44
N SER A 151 -16.69 -2.46 -8.61
CA SER A 151 -16.20 -2.95 -7.32
C SER A 151 -17.32 -3.15 -6.31
N THR A 152 -17.25 -4.22 -5.52
CA THR A 152 -18.11 -4.38 -4.33
C THR A 152 -17.61 -3.48 -3.20
N PHE A 153 -16.29 -3.42 -3.03
CA PHE A 153 -15.61 -2.46 -2.17
C PHE A 153 -14.44 -1.80 -2.94
N PRO A 154 -14.22 -0.47 -2.84
CA PRO A 154 -15.00 0.52 -2.08
C PRO A 154 -16.36 0.88 -2.71
N GLY A 155 -16.72 0.25 -3.83
CA GLY A 155 -17.97 0.51 -4.53
C GLY A 155 -17.78 1.50 -5.68
N GLY A 156 -18.64 1.42 -6.69
CA GLY A 156 -18.67 2.37 -7.80
C GLY A 156 -17.43 2.32 -8.69
N SER A 157 -16.91 3.50 -9.02
CA SER A 157 -15.76 3.71 -9.91
C SER A 157 -14.54 4.17 -9.10
N VAL A 158 -13.42 3.46 -9.25
CA VAL A 158 -12.14 3.75 -8.59
C VAL A 158 -11.22 4.47 -9.58
N THR A 159 -10.98 5.75 -9.31
CA THR A 159 -10.07 6.58 -10.12
C THR A 159 -8.62 6.17 -9.88
N GLN A 160 -7.86 5.96 -10.96
CA GLN A 160 -6.46 5.56 -10.89
C GLN A 160 -5.59 6.69 -10.31
N GLY A 161 -4.67 6.34 -9.41
CA GLY A 161 -3.74 7.29 -8.83
C GLY A 161 -4.25 8.14 -7.68
N TYR A 162 -5.57 8.24 -7.51
CA TYR A 162 -6.17 9.04 -6.46
C TYR A 162 -5.99 8.38 -5.10
N ASP A 163 -5.35 9.10 -4.19
CA ASP A 163 -5.06 8.68 -2.81
C ASP A 163 -5.33 9.88 -1.89
N PRO A 164 -6.54 9.95 -1.30
CA PRO A 164 -6.94 11.06 -0.46
C PRO A 164 -6.43 10.95 0.97
N VAL A 165 -5.79 9.83 1.35
CA VAL A 165 -5.19 9.67 2.67
C VAL A 165 -3.69 9.93 2.63
N ALA A 166 -3.06 10.09 1.47
CA ALA A 166 -1.70 10.59 1.41
C ALA A 166 -1.58 11.99 2.05
N SER A 167 -0.44 12.28 2.66
CA SER A 167 -0.09 13.63 3.11
C SER A 167 1.24 14.08 2.50
N PRO A 168 1.23 15.04 1.55
CA PRO A 168 0.05 15.70 0.97
C PRO A 168 -0.81 14.74 0.12
N GLN A 169 -2.10 15.08 -0.05
CA GLN A 169 -3.05 14.32 -0.87
C GLN A 169 -2.54 14.18 -2.30
N ARG A 170 -2.78 13.01 -2.90
CA ARG A 170 -2.35 12.73 -4.27
C ARG A 170 -3.54 12.75 -5.22
N PRO A 171 -3.47 13.53 -6.31
CA PRO A 171 -4.55 13.59 -7.29
C PRO A 171 -4.64 12.31 -8.12
N ALA A 172 -5.65 12.22 -8.98
CA ALA A 172 -5.68 11.20 -10.02
C ALA A 172 -4.42 11.28 -10.90
N PHE A 173 -4.04 10.14 -11.49
CA PHE A 173 -2.93 10.10 -12.43
C PHE A 173 -3.17 11.00 -13.64
N THR A 174 -2.07 11.56 -14.15
CA THR A 174 -1.97 11.92 -15.56
C THR A 174 -1.08 10.90 -16.25
N SER A 175 -1.02 10.94 -17.58
CA SER A 175 -0.14 10.04 -18.34
C SER A 175 1.32 10.10 -17.87
N SER A 176 1.79 11.26 -17.38
CA SER A 176 3.17 11.47 -16.94
C SER A 176 3.37 11.63 -15.43
N VAL A 177 2.29 11.73 -14.64
CA VAL A 177 2.36 11.96 -13.18
C VAL A 177 1.64 10.83 -12.43
N PRO A 178 2.36 10.08 -11.57
CA PRO A 178 3.79 10.17 -11.26
C PRO A 178 4.67 9.71 -12.44
N GLY A 179 5.83 10.34 -12.56
CA GLY A 179 6.91 9.90 -13.44
C GLY A 179 7.73 8.79 -12.80
N GLN A 180 8.76 8.30 -13.50
CA GLN A 180 9.74 7.39 -12.90
C GLN A 180 10.40 8.06 -11.69
N THR A 181 10.65 7.29 -10.62
CA THR A 181 11.37 7.77 -9.45
C THR A 181 12.79 8.24 -9.80
N ASN A 182 13.28 9.25 -9.09
CA ASN A 182 14.68 9.70 -9.19
C ASN A 182 15.65 8.87 -8.34
N LEU A 183 15.13 8.00 -7.46
CA LEU A 183 15.93 7.17 -6.59
C LEU A 183 16.49 5.97 -7.36
N THR A 184 17.80 5.97 -7.62
CA THR A 184 18.47 4.92 -8.41
C THR A 184 18.17 3.51 -7.92
N ALA A 185 18.07 3.30 -6.59
CA ALA A 185 17.78 2.00 -6.02
C ALA A 185 16.39 1.45 -6.41
N TRP A 186 15.41 2.30 -6.73
CA TRP A 186 14.06 1.89 -7.13
C TRP A 186 13.80 1.98 -8.64
N LYS A 187 14.75 2.48 -9.44
CA LYS A 187 14.65 2.38 -10.91
C LYS A 187 14.83 0.94 -11.34
N THR A 188 14.22 0.55 -12.47
CA THR A 188 14.36 -0.80 -13.04
C THR A 188 15.82 -1.26 -13.04
N GLY A 189 16.08 -2.44 -12.46
CA GLY A 189 17.43 -3.00 -12.26
C GLY A 189 18.12 -2.60 -10.94
N GLY A 190 17.58 -1.63 -10.21
CA GLY A 190 18.04 -1.23 -8.88
C GLY A 190 17.68 -2.24 -7.80
N ALA A 191 18.43 -2.22 -6.69
CA ALA A 191 18.32 -3.19 -5.61
C ALA A 191 16.97 -3.21 -4.88
N GLN A 192 16.22 -2.12 -4.93
CA GLN A 192 14.89 -1.98 -4.30
C GLN A 192 13.76 -1.86 -5.33
N ALA A 193 14.08 -1.95 -6.62
CA ALA A 193 13.12 -1.75 -7.69
C ALA A 193 11.99 -2.77 -7.62
N PHE A 194 10.76 -2.28 -7.82
CA PHE A 194 9.63 -3.16 -8.06
C PHE A 194 9.87 -3.94 -9.35
N GLN A 195 9.69 -5.26 -9.29
CA GLN A 195 9.65 -6.10 -10.48
C GLN A 195 8.46 -5.74 -11.35
N ILE A 196 8.61 -5.89 -12.68
CA ILE A 196 7.55 -5.63 -13.66
C ILE A 196 6.47 -6.72 -13.51
N SER A 197 5.46 -6.47 -12.68
CA SER A 197 4.49 -7.48 -12.22
C SER A 197 3.29 -6.84 -11.51
N TYR A 198 2.40 -7.68 -10.97
CA TYR A 198 1.27 -7.28 -10.13
C TYR A 198 1.55 -7.55 -8.66
N TYR A 199 1.09 -6.67 -7.77
CA TYR A 199 1.29 -6.77 -6.34
C TYR A 199 -0.04 -6.76 -5.60
N TRP A 200 -0.27 -7.76 -4.76
CA TRP A 200 -1.48 -7.84 -3.94
C TRP A 200 -1.57 -6.65 -2.98
N THR A 201 -2.81 -6.20 -2.76
CA THR A 201 -3.16 -5.42 -1.58
C THR A 201 -3.87 -6.32 -0.57
N ALA A 202 -4.01 -5.86 0.68
CA ALA A 202 -4.86 -6.50 1.67
C ALA A 202 -6.37 -6.29 1.40
N THR A 203 -6.71 -5.35 0.51
CA THR A 203 -8.07 -4.90 0.28
C THR A 203 -8.86 -5.91 -0.55
N GLU A 204 -10.00 -6.34 -0.05
CA GLU A 204 -10.93 -7.18 -0.78
C GLU A 204 -11.65 -6.37 -1.87
N PHE A 205 -11.81 -6.95 -3.06
CA PHE A 205 -12.66 -6.39 -4.11
C PHE A 205 -14.07 -6.97 -4.05
N SER A 206 -14.17 -8.29 -3.88
CA SER A 206 -15.41 -9.07 -3.70
C SER A 206 -15.10 -10.47 -3.14
N ALA A 207 -16.12 -11.30 -2.91
CA ALA A 207 -15.92 -12.68 -2.44
C ALA A 207 -14.92 -13.48 -3.29
N ALA A 208 -14.87 -13.25 -4.61
CA ALA A 208 -13.97 -13.97 -5.52
C ALA A 208 -12.65 -13.23 -5.84
N ASN A 209 -12.56 -11.93 -5.58
CA ASN A 209 -11.43 -11.11 -6.04
C ASN A 209 -10.85 -10.25 -4.92
N ALA A 210 -9.55 -10.02 -4.98
CA ALA A 210 -8.86 -8.99 -4.22
C ALA A 210 -8.34 -7.91 -5.15
N TRP A 211 -8.02 -6.74 -4.59
CA TRP A 211 -7.35 -5.69 -5.33
C TRP A 211 -5.86 -6.00 -5.47
N LEU A 212 -5.30 -5.58 -6.59
CA LEU A 212 -3.86 -5.54 -6.80
C LEU A 212 -3.48 -4.27 -7.55
N LEU A 213 -2.21 -3.89 -7.47
CA LEU A 213 -1.64 -2.77 -8.22
C LEU A 213 -0.66 -3.27 -9.28
N TYR A 214 -0.79 -2.73 -10.49
CA TYR A 214 0.07 -3.04 -11.62
C TYR A 214 1.34 -2.21 -11.54
N PHE A 215 2.47 -2.86 -11.31
CA PHE A 215 3.80 -2.34 -11.64
C PHE A 215 4.21 -2.93 -12.98
N THR A 216 3.40 -2.79 -14.03
CA THR A 216 3.71 -3.28 -15.38
C THR A 216 3.94 -2.13 -16.34
N THR A 217 4.55 -2.40 -17.49
CA THR A 217 4.76 -1.41 -18.56
C THR A 217 3.53 -1.24 -19.47
N SER A 218 2.64 -2.24 -19.52
CA SER A 218 1.45 -2.23 -20.39
C SER A 218 0.22 -1.56 -19.79
N SER A 219 0.10 -1.51 -18.46
CA SER A 219 -0.97 -0.77 -17.77
C SER A 219 -0.47 -0.23 -16.43
N PRO A 220 0.50 0.70 -16.44
CA PRO A 220 1.18 1.10 -15.24
C PRO A 220 0.30 1.79 -14.20
N GLY A 221 0.43 1.39 -12.94
CA GLY A 221 -0.31 1.99 -11.83
C GLY A 221 -1.78 1.61 -11.79
N ARG A 222 -2.24 0.68 -12.64
CA ARG A 222 -3.63 0.24 -12.64
C ARG A 222 -3.96 -0.52 -11.35
N LEU A 223 -4.88 0.00 -10.57
CA LEU A 223 -5.64 -0.75 -9.59
C LEU A 223 -6.63 -1.64 -10.33
N TYR A 224 -6.59 -2.94 -10.05
CA TYR A 224 -7.42 -3.92 -10.71
C TYR A 224 -7.85 -5.04 -9.77
N ARG A 225 -8.94 -5.71 -10.15
CA ARG A 225 -9.41 -6.92 -9.46
C ARG A 225 -8.69 -8.15 -10.00
N TYR A 226 -8.38 -9.08 -9.12
CA TYR A 226 -7.82 -10.36 -9.53
C TYR A 226 -8.30 -11.49 -8.63
N GLY A 227 -8.44 -12.69 -9.21
CA GLY A 227 -8.95 -13.85 -8.49
C GLY A 227 -8.07 -14.21 -7.31
N LYS A 228 -8.65 -14.37 -6.12
CA LYS A 228 -7.91 -14.57 -4.86
C LYS A 228 -7.01 -15.82 -4.85
N PHE A 229 -7.41 -16.83 -5.63
CA PHE A 229 -6.68 -18.08 -5.83
C PHE A 229 -5.46 -17.97 -6.73
N ASN A 230 -5.29 -16.86 -7.45
CA ASN A 230 -4.10 -16.71 -8.28
C ASN A 230 -2.91 -16.34 -7.39
N SER A 231 -1.72 -16.77 -7.78
CA SER A 231 -0.49 -16.34 -7.11
C SER A 231 0.05 -15.09 -7.77
N THR A 232 0.35 -14.06 -6.98
CA THR A 232 1.15 -12.92 -7.44
C THR A 232 2.08 -12.44 -6.34
N ARG A 233 2.69 -11.26 -6.51
CA ARG A 233 3.71 -10.73 -5.63
C ARG A 233 3.15 -10.02 -4.40
N LEU A 234 3.97 -9.96 -3.36
CA LEU A 234 3.81 -9.07 -2.21
C LEU A 234 4.96 -8.08 -2.17
N ARG A 235 4.64 -6.81 -1.90
CA ARG A 235 5.57 -5.82 -1.37
C ARG A 235 5.07 -5.46 0.01
N LEU A 236 5.75 -5.95 1.03
CA LEU A 236 5.31 -5.76 2.41
C LEU A 236 5.73 -4.37 2.91
N VAL A 237 4.95 -3.87 3.85
CA VAL A 237 5.19 -2.58 4.50
C VAL A 237 5.18 -2.73 6.01
N ARG A 238 5.67 -1.70 6.69
CA ARG A 238 5.44 -1.42 8.11
C ARG A 238 4.90 0.00 8.24
N ARG A 239 4.37 0.32 9.41
CA ARG A 239 4.01 1.70 9.77
C ARG A 239 4.37 2.02 11.20
N ILE A 240 4.53 3.31 11.46
CA ILE A 240 4.59 3.85 12.82
C ILE A 240 3.56 4.96 12.95
N GLU A 241 2.67 4.83 13.93
CA GLU A 241 1.71 5.88 14.27
C GLU A 241 2.45 7.13 14.73
N LEU A 242 1.95 8.26 14.26
CA LEU A 242 2.40 9.57 14.63
C LEU A 242 1.41 10.12 15.65
#